data_AF-A0A6L9KRV9-F1
#
_entry.id   AF-A0A6L9KRV9-F1
#
_cell.length_a   1.000
_cell.length_b   1.000
_cell.length_c   1.000
_cell.angle_alpha   90.00
_cell.angle_beta   90.00
_cell.angle_gamma   90.00
#
_symmetry.space_group_name_H-M   'P 1'
#
loop_
_entity.id
_entity.type
_entity.pdbx_description
1 polymer ?
#
loop_
_entity_poly.entity_id
_entity_poly.type
_entity_poly.pdbx_seq_one_letter_code
_entity_poly.pdbx_strand_id
1 'polypeptide(L)'
;IVGSMATVWHGVVNPPRGRAVREWRYDDQRSALNKGAEMGRFLLGSTVVLLFPKGPLQFNPTWAPAGAIRLGQAMASQALP
;
A
#
# COMPACT_ATOMS: atom_id res chain seq x y z
N ILE A 1 -11.61 -1.79 -2.29
CA ILE A 1 -11.61 -1.75 -0.80
C ILE A 1 -10.66 -0.69 -0.27
N VAL A 2 -9.50 -0.43 -0.89
CA VAL A 2 -8.69 0.76 -0.56
C VAL A 2 -9.51 2.03 -0.80
N GLY A 3 -9.95 2.63 0.29
CA GLY A 3 -10.71 3.87 0.30
C GLY A 3 -10.31 4.76 1.47
N SER A 4 -9.14 4.50 2.04
CA SER A 4 -8.60 5.19 3.19
C SER A 4 -7.13 5.48 2.98
N MET A 5 -6.70 6.68 3.34
CA MET A 5 -5.32 7.13 3.15
C MET A 5 -4.93 8.12 4.24
N ALA A 6 -3.63 8.23 4.46
CA ALA A 6 -3.03 9.25 5.29
C ALA A 6 -1.84 9.89 4.59
N THR A 7 -1.61 11.17 4.85
CA THR A 7 -0.33 11.82 4.54
C THR A 7 0.45 12.06 5.82
N VAL A 8 1.76 12.28 5.70
CA VAL A 8 2.63 12.44 6.88
C VAL A 8 2.40 13.76 7.62
N TRP A 9 1.82 14.78 6.97
CA TRP A 9 1.50 16.07 7.59
C TRP A 9 0.03 16.22 7.98
N HIS A 10 -0.90 15.63 7.23
CA HIS A 10 -2.34 15.77 7.49
C HIS A 10 -2.91 14.64 8.37
N GLY A 11 -2.18 13.53 8.51
CA GLY A 11 -2.71 12.32 9.12
C GLY A 11 -3.77 11.68 8.22
N VAL A 12 -4.80 11.07 8.81
CA VAL A 12 -5.85 10.35 8.09
C VAL A 12 -6.74 11.32 7.31
N VAL A 13 -6.75 11.20 5.98
CA VAL A 13 -7.58 12.03 5.09
C VAL A 13 -9.00 11.43 4.95
N ASN A 14 -9.11 10.11 5.02
CA ASN A 14 -10.35 9.36 4.90
C ASN A 14 -10.22 8.01 5.62
N PRO A 15 -11.15 7.60 6.52
CA PRO A 15 -12.39 8.25 6.98
C PRO A 15 -12.20 9.53 7.82
N PRO A 16 -13.26 10.37 7.97
CA PRO A 16 -14.64 10.15 7.51
C PRO A 16 -14.84 10.40 6.01
N ARG A 17 -15.71 9.59 5.39
CA ARG A 17 -16.14 9.69 3.99
C ARG A 17 -17.27 10.71 3.87
N GLY A 18 -16.97 11.87 3.31
CA GLY A 18 -17.97 12.89 2.96
C GLY A 18 -18.32 12.84 1.47
N ARG A 19 -19.54 13.27 1.12
CA ARG A 19 -19.93 13.50 -0.29
C ARG A 19 -19.41 14.83 -0.84
N ALA A 20 -19.12 15.79 0.05
CA ALA A 20 -18.58 17.09 -0.32
C ALA A 20 -17.10 16.98 -0.67
N VAL A 21 -16.70 17.70 -1.72
CA VAL A 21 -15.28 17.90 -2.05
C VAL A 21 -14.63 18.69 -0.92
N ARG A 22 -13.45 18.25 -0.49
CA ARG A 22 -12.62 18.95 0.50
C ARG A 22 -11.37 19.45 -0.19
N GLU A 23 -11.01 20.69 0.11
CA GLU A 23 -9.79 21.34 -0.35
C GLU A 23 -8.99 21.80 0.87
N TRP A 24 -7.67 21.64 0.81
CA TRP A 24 -6.75 22.15 1.81
C TRP A 24 -5.67 22.96 1.10
N ARG A 25 -5.44 24.18 1.60
CA ARG A 25 -4.36 25.07 1.16
C ARG A 25 -3.34 25.16 2.29
N TYR A 26 -2.07 25.03 1.94
CA TYR A 26 -0.95 25.01 2.89
C TYR A 26 -0.01 26.19 2.65
N ASP A 27 -0.57 27.36 2.33
CA ASP A 27 0.15 28.53 1.86
C ASP A 27 1.25 28.97 2.85
N ASP A 28 1.03 28.78 4.16
CA ASP A 28 1.98 29.13 5.24
C ASP A 28 2.70 27.92 5.87
N GLN A 29 2.41 26.69 5.42
CA GLN A 29 2.99 25.47 5.98
C GLN A 29 3.85 24.75 4.95
N ARG A 30 5.16 25.01 5.02
CA ARG A 30 6.16 24.35 4.18
C ARG A 30 6.39 22.91 4.68
N SER A 31 5.52 21.99 4.29
CA SER A 31 5.80 20.55 4.42
C SER A 31 6.88 20.17 3.41
N ALA A 32 8.14 20.43 3.77
CA ALA A 32 9.29 20.09 2.93
C ALA A 32 9.62 18.61 3.12
N LEU A 33 9.45 17.83 2.06
CA LEU A 33 9.85 16.43 2.02
C LEU A 33 11.15 16.30 1.23
N ASN A 34 12.12 15.61 1.82
CA ASN A 34 13.34 15.25 1.11
C ASN A 34 13.03 14.29 -0.03
N LYS A 35 13.92 14.23 -1.04
CA LYS A 35 13.80 13.25 -2.12
C LYS A 35 13.74 11.83 -1.53
N GLY A 36 12.68 11.10 -1.88
CA GLY A 36 12.45 9.73 -1.40
C GLY A 36 11.81 9.62 -0.01
N ALA A 37 11.50 10.73 0.65
CA ALA A 37 10.74 10.70 1.90
C ALA A 37 9.29 10.25 1.67
N GLU A 38 8.72 9.55 2.66
CA GLU A 38 7.33 9.11 2.62
C GLU A 38 6.40 10.33 2.58
N MET A 39 5.54 10.38 1.56
CA MET A 39 4.50 11.40 1.40
C MET A 39 3.21 10.98 2.12
N GLY A 40 2.89 9.70 2.07
CA GLY A 40 1.66 9.15 2.59
C GLY A 40 1.51 7.67 2.27
N ARG A 41 0.40 7.10 2.74
CA ARG A 41 0.09 5.68 2.67
C ARG A 41 -1.41 5.44 2.58
N PHE A 42 -1.78 4.32 1.97
CA PHE A 42 -3.13 3.81 2.08
C PHE A 42 -3.30 3.06 3.41
N LEU A 43 -4.46 3.22 4.05
CA LEU A 43 -4.80 2.56 5.31
C LEU A 43 -5.87 1.49 5.02
N LEU A 44 -5.68 0.30 5.61
CA LEU A 44 -6.36 -0.96 5.27
C LEU A 44 -6.14 -1.40 3.81
N GLY A 45 -5.40 -2.50 3.66
CA GLY A 45 -5.01 -3.05 2.37
C GLY A 45 -6.20 -3.60 1.58
N SER A 46 -6.16 -3.43 0.25
CA SER A 46 -6.93 -4.26 -0.66
C SER A 46 -6.44 -5.70 -0.50
N THR A 47 -7.34 -6.61 -0.14
CA THR A 47 -7.07 -8.04 -0.29
C THR A 47 -6.90 -8.33 -1.77
N VAL A 48 -5.74 -8.85 -2.17
CA VAL A 48 -5.54 -9.43 -3.50
C VAL A 48 -5.69 -10.94 -3.34
N VAL A 49 -6.68 -11.51 -4.02
CA VAL A 49 -6.82 -12.97 -4.14
C VAL A 49 -6.20 -13.36 -5.48
N LEU A 50 -5.13 -14.17 -5.43
CA LEU A 50 -4.44 -14.66 -6.62
C LEU A 50 -4.87 -16.10 -6.88
N LEU A 51 -5.30 -16.39 -8.12
CA LEU A 51 -5.70 -17.72 -8.57
C LEU A 51 -4.73 -18.16 -9.67
N PHE A 52 -4.17 -19.35 -9.53
CA PHE A 52 -3.25 -19.94 -10.51
C PHE A 52 -3.75 -21.32 -10.92
N PRO A 53 -3.47 -21.77 -12.15
CA PRO A 53 -3.65 -23.18 -12.52
C PRO A 53 -2.85 -24.08 -11.57
N LYS A 54 -3.31 -25.32 -11.40
CA LYS A 54 -2.53 -26.34 -10.71
C LYS A 54 -1.21 -26.54 -11.49
N GLY A 55 -0.10 -26.11 -10.92
CA GLY A 55 1.19 -26.06 -11.60
C GLY A 55 2.35 -25.93 -10.61
N PRO A 56 3.60 -25.86 -11.10
CA PRO A 56 4.79 -25.96 -10.26
C PRO A 56 5.12 -24.66 -9.51
N LEU A 57 4.14 -23.81 -9.18
CA LEU A 57 4.42 -22.57 -8.49
C LEU A 57 4.89 -22.86 -7.05
N GLN A 58 6.12 -22.49 -6.72
CA GLN A 58 6.68 -22.62 -5.38
C GLN A 58 6.75 -21.23 -4.74
N PHE A 59 5.97 -21.02 -3.69
CA PHE A 59 6.03 -19.79 -2.91
C PHE A 59 7.32 -19.72 -2.10
N ASN A 60 7.86 -18.50 -1.97
CA ASN A 60 9.01 -18.24 -1.13
C ASN A 60 8.68 -18.66 0.33
N PRO A 61 9.42 -19.61 0.94
CA PRO A 61 9.10 -20.12 2.28
C PRO A 61 9.27 -19.07 3.39
N THR A 62 10.01 -17.99 3.14
CA THR A 62 10.11 -16.88 4.10
C THR A 62 8.88 -15.97 4.07
N TRP A 63 7.98 -16.15 3.10
CA TRP A 63 6.76 -15.38 3.00
C TRP A 63 5.69 -16.02 3.88
N ALA A 64 5.41 -15.35 5.00
CA ALA A 64 4.53 -15.86 6.05
C ALA A 64 3.37 -14.89 6.33
N PRO A 65 2.26 -15.38 6.91
CA PRO A 65 1.16 -14.53 7.36
C PRO A 65 1.65 -13.36 8.23
N ALA A 66 1.04 -12.19 8.05
CA ALA A 66 1.43 -10.93 8.71
C ALA A 66 2.85 -10.41 8.41
N GLY A 67 3.62 -11.07 7.54
CA GLY A 67 4.91 -10.57 7.07
C GLY A 67 4.76 -9.30 6.23
N ALA A 68 5.65 -8.32 6.46
CA ALA A 68 5.72 -7.14 5.61
C ALA A 68 6.12 -7.52 4.18
N ILE A 69 5.47 -6.90 3.20
CA ILE A 69 5.77 -7.10 1.78
C ILE A 69 6.42 -5.85 1.19
N ARG A 70 7.33 -6.02 0.24
CA ARG A 70 7.94 -4.92 -0.51
C ARG A 70 7.48 -4.94 -1.97
N LEU A 71 7.32 -3.76 -2.56
CA LEU A 71 7.07 -3.64 -3.99
C LEU A 71 8.24 -4.28 -4.76
N GLY A 72 7.93 -5.16 -5.71
CA GLY A 72 8.93 -5.89 -6.50
C GLY A 72 9.54 -7.11 -5.79
N GLN A 73 9.13 -7.43 -4.56
CA GLN A 73 9.58 -8.64 -3.88
C GLN A 73 9.06 -9.89 -4.60
N ALA A 74 9.95 -10.84 -4.91
CA ALA A 74 9.57 -12.13 -5.45
C ALA A 74 8.78 -12.93 -4.39
N MET A 75 7.54 -13.30 -4.74
CA MET A 75 6.65 -14.08 -3.87
C MET A 75 6.68 -15.57 -4.20
N ALA A 76 6.91 -15.92 -5.47
CA ALA A 76 6.98 -17.29 -5.94
C ALA A 76 7.84 -17.40 -7.20
N SER A 77 8.31 -18.61 -7.48
CA SER A 77 8.95 -18.98 -8.74
C SER A 77 8.22 -20.16 -9.37
N GLN A 78 8.40 -20.36 -10.68
CA GLN A 78 8.10 -21.66 -11.27
C GLN A 78 9.18 -22.65 -10.84
N ALA A 79 8.79 -23.80 -10.32
CA ALA A 79 9.72 -24.92 -10.24
C ALA A 79 10.12 -25.28 -11.67
N LEU A 80 11.42 -25.41 -11.90
CA LEU A 80 11.92 -26.03 -13.13
C LEU A 80 11.31 -27.44 -13.22
N PRO A 81 10.97 -27.92 -14.42
CA PRO A 81 10.50 -29.28 -14.63
C PRO A 81 11.51 -30.31 -14.13
#